data_AF-A0AB39YA32-F1
#
_entry.id   AF-A0AB39YA32-F1
#
_cell.length_a   1.000
_cell.length_b   1.000
_cell.length_c   1.000
_cell.angle_alpha   90.00
_cell.angle_beta   90.00
_cell.angle_gamma   90.00
#
_symmetry.space_group_name_H-M   'P 1'
#
loop_
_entity.id
_entity.type
_entity.pdbx_description
1 polymer ?
#
loop_
_entity_poly.entity_id
_entity_poly.type
_entity_poly.pdbx_seq_one_letter_code
_entity_poly.pdbx_strand_id
1 'polypeptide(L)'
;MSRPGSAGADDSRCPRCRAPILRQLVGRIAALTVTADLTPLTPSQQAELREPNRLIWCLRGGDHTTRRLAWTGRDHPANCPHPHVTEHRCTTEPDTLF
;
A
#
# COMPACT_ATOMS: atom_id res chain seq x y z
N MET A 1 6.33 21.06 21.89
CA MET A 1 5.19 20.94 20.97
C MET A 1 5.61 20.05 19.81
N SER A 2 5.49 18.73 19.95
CA SER A 2 6.01 17.77 18.97
C SER A 2 5.01 17.62 17.83
N ARG A 3 5.40 18.01 16.62
CA ARG A 3 4.62 17.76 15.40
C ARG A 3 4.54 16.24 15.23
N PRO A 4 3.36 15.61 15.05
CA PRO A 4 3.32 14.20 14.70
C PRO A 4 3.97 14.05 13.33
N GLY A 5 5.21 13.54 13.32
CA GLY A 5 5.90 13.16 12.11
C GLY A 5 5.09 12.08 11.43
N SER A 6 4.78 12.27 10.15
CA SER A 6 4.23 11.20 9.30
C SER A 6 5.12 9.99 9.47
N ALA A 7 4.59 8.91 10.07
CA ALA A 7 5.31 7.65 10.21
C ALA A 7 5.86 7.28 8.82
N GLY A 8 7.19 7.29 8.71
CA GLY A 8 7.91 7.07 7.47
C GLY A 8 7.49 5.74 6.88
N ALA A 9 7.16 5.78 5.60
CA ALA A 9 6.85 4.60 4.82
C ALA A 9 8.13 3.73 4.78
N ASP A 10 8.11 2.61 5.49
CA ASP A 10 9.26 1.70 5.58
C ASP A 10 9.20 0.75 4.38
N ASP A 11 9.90 1.14 3.31
CA ASP A 11 10.11 0.30 2.13
C ASP A 11 10.92 -0.92 2.56
N SER A 12 10.21 -2.01 2.85
CA SER A 12 10.75 -3.21 3.47
C SER A 12 10.40 -4.44 2.64
N ARG A 13 10.89 -5.60 3.05
CA ARG A 13 10.51 -6.87 2.44
C ARG A 13 9.65 -7.66 3.42
N CYS A 14 8.63 -8.33 2.90
CA CYS A 14 7.84 -9.25 3.71
C CYS A 14 8.78 -10.32 4.29
N PRO A 15 8.78 -10.55 5.62
CA PRO A 15 9.72 -11.49 6.23
C PRO A 15 9.49 -12.94 5.80
N ARG A 16 8.31 -13.28 5.28
CA ARG A 16 7.95 -14.63 4.82
C ARG A 16 8.23 -14.84 3.35
N CYS A 17 7.53 -14.12 2.47
CA CYS A 17 7.66 -14.30 1.02
C CYS A 17 8.73 -13.41 0.36
N ARG A 18 9.38 -12.51 1.12
CA ARG A 18 10.39 -11.55 0.65
C ARG A 18 9.90 -10.54 -0.40
N ALA A 19 8.59 -10.49 -0.67
CA ALA A 19 7.97 -9.51 -1.56
C ALA A 19 8.25 -8.08 -1.07
N PRO A 20 8.45 -7.12 -1.99
CA PRO A 20 8.65 -5.72 -1.62
C PRO A 20 7.32 -5.14 -1.11
N ILE A 21 7.33 -4.59 0.10
CA ILE A 21 6.14 -4.08 0.76
C ILE A 21 6.37 -2.67 1.30
N LEU A 22 5.28 -1.95 1.46
CA LEU A 22 5.23 -0.66 2.11
C LEU A 22 4.23 -0.69 3.26
N ARG A 23 4.71 -0.46 4.48
CA ARG A 23 3.85 -0.34 5.65
C ARG A 23 3.69 1.12 6.04
N GLN A 24 2.46 1.61 6.08
CA GLN A 24 2.16 3.01 6.37
C GLN A 24 0.83 3.16 7.12
N LEU A 25 0.79 4.11 8.05
CA LEU A 25 -0.45 4.61 8.63
C LEU A 25 -1.10 5.62 7.66
N VAL A 26 -2.26 5.28 7.11
CA VAL A 26 -2.94 6.07 6.08
C VAL A 26 -4.21 6.70 6.65
N GLY A 27 -4.32 8.03 6.55
CA GLY A 27 -5.44 8.80 7.09
C GLY A 27 -5.05 9.66 8.29
N ARG A 28 -5.95 10.57 8.71
CA ARG A 28 -5.69 11.55 9.77
C ARG A 28 -6.57 11.37 11.02
N ILE A 29 -7.86 11.05 10.85
CA ILE A 29 -8.83 10.96 11.96
C ILE A 29 -9.28 9.51 12.22
N ALA A 30 -9.18 8.63 11.23
CA ALA A 30 -9.40 7.18 11.34
C ALA A 30 -8.32 6.46 10.52
N ALA A 31 -7.09 6.48 11.04
CA ALA A 31 -5.95 6.05 10.25
C ALA A 31 -5.82 4.53 10.27
N LEU A 32 -5.61 3.94 9.08
CA LEU A 32 -5.45 2.50 8.91
C LEU A 32 -3.97 2.17 8.74
N THR A 33 -3.48 1.19 9.48
CA THR A 33 -2.14 0.63 9.22
C THR A 33 -2.25 -0.31 8.03
N VAL A 34 -1.78 0.15 6.88
CA VAL A 34 -1.82 -0.59 5.61
C VAL A 34 -0.45 -1.18 5.36
N THR A 35 -0.41 -2.44 4.94
CA THR A 35 0.78 -3.05 4.32
C THR A 35 0.44 -3.32 2.86
N ALA A 36 1.04 -2.60 1.94
CA ALA A 36 0.79 -2.72 0.50
C ALA A 36 1.96 -3.41 -0.20
N ASP A 37 1.68 -4.17 -1.26
CA ASP A 37 2.71 -4.61 -2.20
C ASP A 37 3.26 -3.40 -2.96
N LEU A 38 4.57 -3.32 -3.16
CA LEU A 38 5.17 -2.28 -4.00
C LEU A 38 5.16 -2.63 -5.51
N THR A 39 4.56 -3.77 -5.86
CA THR A 39 4.36 -4.19 -7.25
C THR A 39 3.17 -3.45 -7.87
N PRO A 40 3.38 -2.64 -8.92
CA PRO A 40 2.28 -1.93 -9.57
C PRO A 40 1.27 -2.87 -10.22
N LEU A 41 0.00 -2.49 -10.14
CA LEU A 41 -1.12 -3.17 -10.77
C LEU A 41 -1.49 -2.53 -12.11
N THR A 42 -1.74 -3.36 -13.11
CA THR A 42 -2.41 -2.95 -14.35
C THR A 42 -3.88 -2.58 -14.09
N PRO A 43 -4.54 -1.80 -14.97
CA PRO A 43 -5.95 -1.44 -14.79
C PRO A 43 -6.90 -2.65 -14.68
N SER A 44 -6.66 -3.73 -15.41
CA SER A 44 -7.45 -4.96 -15.30
C SER A 44 -7.27 -5.62 -13.93
N GLN A 45 -6.03 -5.73 -13.45
CA GLN A 45 -5.76 -6.27 -12.11
C GLN A 45 -6.38 -5.42 -11.00
N GLN A 46 -6.42 -4.09 -11.15
CA GLN A 46 -7.11 -3.22 -10.19
C GLN A 46 -8.60 -3.53 -10.11
N ALA A 47 -9.25 -3.81 -11.25
CA ALA A 47 -10.68 -4.16 -11.29
C ALA A 47 -10.93 -5.55 -10.67
N GLU A 48 -10.06 -6.52 -10.93
CA GLU A 48 -10.17 -7.89 -10.43
C GLU A 48 -9.92 -7.99 -8.92
N LEU A 49 -8.94 -7.24 -8.40
CA LEU A 49 -8.50 -7.33 -7.01
C LEU A 49 -9.28 -6.41 -6.06
N ARG A 50 -10.17 -5.56 -6.59
CA ARG A 50 -10.99 -4.66 -5.78
C ARG A 50 -12.11 -5.44 -5.10
N GLU A 51 -12.04 -5.52 -3.78
CA GLU A 51 -13.05 -6.17 -2.94
C GLU A 51 -13.54 -5.17 -1.88
N PRO A 52 -14.71 -5.37 -1.25
CA PRO A 52 -15.21 -4.47 -0.20
C PRO A 52 -14.19 -4.20 0.93
N ASN A 53 -13.35 -5.20 1.24
CA ASN A 53 -12.30 -5.14 2.26
C ASN A 53 -10.89 -5.21 1.67
N ARG A 54 -10.72 -4.91 0.38
CA ARG A 54 -9.42 -4.88 -0.27
C ARG A 54 -9.31 -3.68 -1.18
N LEU A 55 -8.44 -2.78 -0.77
CA LEU A 55 -8.45 -1.44 -1.29
C LEU A 55 -7.31 -1.27 -2.29
N ILE A 56 -7.57 -0.46 -3.31
CA ILE A 56 -6.56 -0.02 -4.26
C ILE A 56 -6.01 1.31 -3.72
N TRP A 57 -4.70 1.45 -3.77
CA TRP A 57 -3.98 2.60 -3.23
C TRP A 57 -3.16 3.22 -4.35
N CYS A 58 -3.20 4.55 -4.42
CA CYS A 58 -2.33 5.33 -5.28
C CYS A 58 -0.98 5.49 -4.57
N LEU A 59 0.10 5.02 -5.21
CA LEU A 59 1.46 5.12 -4.70
C LEU A 59 2.09 6.42 -5.20
N ARG A 60 2.10 7.44 -4.33
CA ARG A 60 2.72 8.75 -4.61
C ARG A 60 4.17 8.76 -4.14
N GLY A 61 4.96 9.70 -4.66
CA GLY A 61 6.40 9.78 -4.37
C GLY A 61 7.23 9.00 -5.40
N GLY A 62 8.52 8.83 -5.15
CA GLY A 62 9.45 8.24 -6.14
C GLY A 62 10.91 8.27 -5.69
N ASP A 63 11.83 8.17 -6.64
CA ASP A 63 13.27 7.95 -6.40
C ASP A 63 13.95 8.96 -5.46
N HIS A 64 13.38 10.17 -5.36
CA HIS A 64 13.89 11.25 -4.52
C HIS A 64 12.92 11.71 -3.42
N THR A 65 11.74 11.10 -3.30
CA THR A 65 10.72 11.51 -2.33
C THR A 65 10.07 10.31 -1.67
N THR A 66 9.84 10.38 -0.35
CA THR A 66 9.25 9.27 0.41
C THR A 66 7.96 8.80 -0.23
N ARG A 67 7.90 7.50 -0.54
CA ARG A 67 6.71 6.84 -1.07
C ARG A 67 5.56 6.99 -0.08
N ARG A 68 4.35 7.23 -0.59
CA ARG A 68 3.15 7.39 0.23
C ARG A 68 1.94 6.74 -0.40
N LEU A 69 1.19 5.99 0.40
CA LEU A 69 -0.12 5.47 0.03
C LEU A 69 -1.19 6.56 0.16
N ALA A 70 -2.00 6.70 -0.88
CA ALA A 70 -3.16 7.58 -0.92
C ALA A 70 -4.42 6.80 -1.38
N TRP A 71 -5.56 7.13 -0.78
CA TRP A 71 -6.84 6.50 -1.08
C TRP A 71 -7.31 6.80 -2.52
N THR A 72 -7.73 5.78 -3.28
CA THR A 72 -8.31 5.93 -4.63
C THR A 72 -9.84 6.02 -4.59
N GLY A 73 -10.34 6.94 -3.77
CA GLY A 73 -11.77 7.17 -3.58
C GLY A 73 -12.42 7.95 -4.72
N ARG A 74 -13.59 8.53 -4.43
CA ARG A 74 -14.36 9.34 -5.39
C ARG A 74 -13.59 10.54 -5.94
N ASP A 75 -12.72 11.15 -5.12
CA ASP A 75 -11.95 12.34 -5.50
C ASP A 75 -10.64 12.01 -6.23
N HIS A 76 -10.38 10.73 -6.52
CA HIS A 76 -9.17 10.31 -7.22
C HIS A 76 -9.35 10.51 -8.74
N PRO A 77 -8.40 11.18 -9.43
CA PRO A 77 -8.52 11.44 -10.86
C PRO A 77 -8.48 10.13 -11.66
N ALA A 78 -9.31 10.04 -12.70
CA ALA A 78 -9.36 8.85 -13.57
C ALA A 78 -8.03 8.62 -14.31
N ASN A 79 -7.36 9.70 -14.73
CA ASN A 79 -6.08 9.65 -15.46
C ASN A 79 -4.88 9.90 -14.53
N CYS A 80 -4.86 9.25 -13.37
CA CYS A 80 -3.75 9.40 -12.43
C CYS A 80 -2.46 8.76 -12.99
N PRO A 81 -1.34 9.49 -13.08
CA PRO A 81 -0.09 8.96 -13.64
C PRO A 81 0.70 8.10 -12.64
N HIS A 82 0.26 8.06 -11.38
CA HIS A 82 0.97 7.34 -10.33
C HIS A 82 0.61 5.84 -10.35
N PRO A 83 1.57 4.96 -10.03
CA PRO A 83 1.29 3.54 -9.88
C PRO A 83 0.18 3.28 -8.86
N HIS A 84 -0.63 2.25 -9.11
CA HIS A 84 -1.59 1.74 -8.14
C HIS A 84 -1.14 0.41 -7.60
N VAL A 85 -1.38 0.21 -6.31
CA VAL A 85 -1.00 -0.99 -5.57
C VAL A 85 -2.17 -1.45 -4.72
N THR A 86 -2.05 -2.65 -4.13
CA THR A 86 -3.06 -3.18 -3.21
C THR A 86 -2.39 -3.74 -1.96
N GLU A 87 -3.21 -4.14 -1.00
CA GLU A 87 -2.77 -4.76 0.24
C GLU A 87 -2.00 -6.06 -0.01
N HIS A 88 -0.91 -6.21 0.74
CA HIS A 88 -0.06 -7.38 0.72
C HIS A 88 -0.79 -8.59 1.29
N ARG A 89 -0.96 -9.63 0.46
CA ARG A 89 -1.43 -10.95 0.89
C ARG A 89 -0.28 -11.95 0.72
N CYS A 90 0.37 -12.31 1.83
CA CYS A 90 1.42 -13.34 1.80
C CYS A 90 0.78 -14.71 1.55
N THR A 91 1.15 -15.36 0.45
CA THR A 91 0.64 -16.69 0.06
C THR A 91 1.57 -17.85 0.45
N THR A 92 2.77 -17.56 0.96
CA THR A 92 3.64 -18.60 1.54
C THR A 92 2.91 -19.24 2.72
N GLU A 93 2.72 -20.55 2.68
CA GLU A 93 2.09 -21.31 3.74
C GLU A 93 2.77 -21.00 5.09
N PRO A 94 1.98 -20.88 6.18
CA PRO A 94 2.58 -20.75 7.49
C PRO A 94 3.40 -22.01 7.76
N ASP A 95 4.70 -21.84 7.95
CA ASP A 95 5.60 -22.86 8.48
C ASP A 95 5.29 -23.04 9.98
N THR A 96 4.09 -23.54 10.28
CA THR A 96 3.67 -23.92 11.63
C THR A 96 3.90 -25.42 11.79
N LEU A 97 5.17 -25.78 11.97
CA LEU A 97 5.55 -26.97 12.72
C LEU A 97 5.80 -26.51 14.16
N PHE A 98 4.75 -26.50 14.97
CA PHE A 98 4.83 -26.44 16.44
C PHE A 98 4.09 -27.65 16.99
#